data_AF-A0A6A7SEX0-F1
#
_entry.id   AF-A0A6A7SEX0-F1
#
_cell.length_a   1.000
_cell.length_b   1.000
_cell.length_c   1.000
_cell.angle_alpha   90.00
_cell.angle_beta   90.00
_cell.angle_gamma   90.00
#
_symmetry.space_group_name_H-M   'P 1'
#
loop_
_entity.id
_entity.type
_entity.pdbx_description
1 polymer ?
#
loop_
_entity_poly.entity_id
_entity_poly.type
_entity_poly.pdbx_seq_one_letter_code
_entity_poly.pdbx_strand_id
1 'polypeptide(L)' 'MRVKFRKTCRIGTPPATETVPAREVRHVNDELAAELLERGIAEPVRRTLRVGLGDGLASNVKREDETNG' A
#
# COMPACT_ATOMS: atom_id res chain seq x y z
N MET A 1 2.20 -4.53 -6.91
CA MET A 1 2.38 -3.87 -5.60
C MET A 1 3.85 -3.54 -5.28
N ARG A 2 4.13 -2.45 -4.54
CA ARG A 2 5.50 -2.13 -4.07
C ARG A 2 5.73 -2.63 -2.64
N VAL A 3 6.81 -3.38 -2.45
CA VAL A 3 7.24 -3.90 -1.14
C VAL A 3 8.68 -3.50 -0.85
N LYS A 4 9.01 -3.37 0.43
CA LYS A 4 10.37 -3.13 0.91
C LYS A 4 10.88 -4.38 1.60
N PHE A 5 12.03 -4.90 1.17
CA PHE A 5 12.61 -6.11 1.74
C PHE A 5 13.23 -5.81 3.11
N ARG A 6 12.96 -6.65 4.11
CA ARG A 6 13.53 -6.50 5.47
C ARG A 6 14.92 -7.11 5.58
N LYS A 7 15.19 -8.15 4.80
CA LYS A 7 16.45 -8.89 4.76
C LYS A 7 16.82 -9.24 3.33
N THR A 8 18.09 -9.55 3.09
CA THR A 8 18.55 -10.07 1.80
C THR A 8 17.92 -11.44 1.56
N CYS A 9 17.28 -11.63 0.41
CA CYS A 9 16.65 -12.89 0.04
C CYS A 9 16.81 -13.17 -1.45
N ARG A 10 16.61 -14.43 -1.84
CA ARG A 10 16.49 -14.82 -3.24
C ARG A 10 15.02 -14.94 -3.61
N ILE A 11 14.63 -14.34 -4.73
CA ILE A 11 13.28 -14.43 -5.28
C ILE A 11 13.35 -15.03 -6.68
N GLY A 12 12.25 -15.63 -7.13
CA GLY A 12 12.15 -16.31 -8.43
C GLY A 12 12.19 -17.83 -8.32
N THR A 13 11.91 -18.50 -9.43
CA THR A 13 11.90 -19.96 -9.53
C THR A 13 13.23 -20.43 -10.14
N PRO A 14 13.86 -21.50 -9.62
CA PRO A 14 15.06 -22.06 -10.22
C PRO A 14 14.83 -22.45 -11.70
N PRO A 15 15.79 -22.20 -12.61
CA PRO A 15 17.13 -21.62 -12.36
C PRO A 15 17.16 -20.08 -12.32
N ALA A 16 16.05 -19.40 -12.63
CA ALA A 16 15.95 -17.94 -12.71
C ALA A 16 15.67 -17.30 -11.33
N THR A 17 16.62 -17.43 -10.40
CA THR A 17 16.56 -16.75 -9.10
C THR A 17 17.40 -15.48 -9.09
N GLU A 18 16.86 -14.38 -8.58
CA GLU A 18 17.55 -13.11 -8.37
C GLU A 18 17.81 -12.90 -6.86
N THR A 19 18.97 -12.34 -6.50
CA THR A 19 19.25 -11.93 -5.12
C THR A 19 18.85 -10.47 -4.93
N VAL A 20 17.94 -10.22 -3.98
CA VAL A 20 17.48 -8.88 -3.62
C VAL A 20 18.05 -8.50 -2.26
N PRO A 21 18.79 -7.38 -2.15
CA PRO A 21 19.37 -6.93 -0.89
C PRO A 21 18.30 -6.39 0.08
N ALA A 22 18.64 -6.42 1.37
CA ALA A 22 17.81 -5.82 2.41
C ALA A 22 17.57 -4.31 2.15
N ARG A 23 16.41 -3.83 2.58
CA ARG A 23 15.92 -2.45 2.46
C ARG A 23 15.64 -1.98 1.03
N GLU A 24 15.85 -2.83 0.02
CA GLU A 24 15.48 -2.52 -1.36
C GLU A 24 13.96 -2.47 -1.51
N VAL A 25 13.48 -1.57 -2.37
CA VAL A 25 12.08 -1.45 -2.73
C VAL A 25 11.89 -1.94 -4.15
N ARG A 26 11.07 -2.97 -4.35
CA ARG A 26 10.72 -3.47 -5.68
C ARG A 26 9.22 -3.45 -5.93
N HIS A 27 8.89 -3.43 -7.22
CA HIS A 27 7.54 -3.71 -7.69
C HIS A 27 7.45 -5.22 -8.00
N VAL A 28 6.49 -5.89 -7.36
CA VAL A 28 6.19 -7.32 -7.53
C VAL A 28 4.70 -7.50 -7.84
N ASN A 29 4.30 -8.66 -8.34
CA ASN A 29 2.88 -8.99 -8.48
C ASN A 29 2.23 -9.22 -7.09
N ASP A 30 0.91 -9.24 -7.05
CA ASP A 30 0.18 -9.24 -5.77
C ASP A 30 0.25 -10.59 -5.05
N GLU A 31 0.33 -11.70 -5.78
CA GLU A 31 0.53 -13.04 -5.22
C GLU A 31 1.88 -13.17 -4.50
N LEU A 32 2.97 -12.74 -5.16
CA LEU A 32 4.30 -12.73 -4.53
C LEU A 32 4.36 -11.72 -3.39
N ALA A 33 3.67 -10.58 -3.51
CA ALA A 33 3.59 -9.61 -2.42
C ALA A 33 2.94 -10.24 -1.18
N ALA A 34 1.80 -10.92 -1.33
CA ALA A 34 1.12 -11.59 -0.23
C ALA A 34 2.05 -12.59 0.47
N GLU A 35 2.70 -13.47 -0.29
CA GLU A 35 3.63 -14.45 0.27
C GLU A 35 4.78 -13.78 1.04
N LEU A 36 5.40 -12.75 0.46
CA LEU A 36 6.52 -12.04 1.10
C LEU A 36 6.09 -11.31 2.39
N LEU A 37 4.86 -10.82 2.45
CA LEU A 37 4.29 -10.15 3.62
C LEU A 37 3.92 -11.15 4.71
N GLU A 38 3.26 -12.26 4.36
CA GLU A 38 2.87 -13.33 5.30
C GLU A 38 4.11 -13.96 5.95
N ARG A 39 5.18 -14.15 5.17
CA ARG A 39 6.46 -14.68 5.67
C ARG A 39 7.29 -13.63 6.44
N GLY A 40 6.83 -12.38 6.53
CA GLY A 40 7.56 -11.29 7.18
C GLY A 40 8.90 -10.94 6.52
N ILE A 41 9.10 -11.31 5.25
CA ILE A 41 10.32 -11.03 4.47
C ILE A 41 10.31 -9.59 3.96
N ALA A 42 9.13 -9.06 3.65
CA ALA A 42 8.95 -7.71 3.17
C ALA A 42 7.89 -6.95 3.98
N GLU A 43 7.82 -5.64 3.78
CA GLU A 43 6.79 -4.75 4.33
C GLU A 43 6.15 -3.90 3.20
N PRO A 44 4.86 -3.55 3.30
CA PRO A 44 4.19 -2.79 2.25
C PRO A 44 4.69 -1.35 2.24
N VAL A 45 5.01 -0.82 1.06
CA VAL A 45 5.39 0.59 0.94
C VAL A 45 4.13 1.45 0.95
N ARG A 46 3.82 2.03 2.12
CA ARG A 46 2.71 2.98 2.26
C ARG A 46 3.08 4.31 1.60
N ARG A 47 2.31 4.75 0.61
CA ARG A 47 2.31 6.15 0.18
C ARG A 47 1.39 6.93 1.11
N THR A 48 1.97 7.78 1.95
CA THR A 48 1.18 8.78 2.67
C THR A 48 0.84 9.89 1.67
N LEU A 49 -0.41 9.92 1.21
CA LEU A 49 -0.93 11.10 0.51
C LEU A 49 -1.22 12.16 1.57
N ARG A 50 -0.36 13.18 1.65
CA ARG A 50 -0.68 14.39 2.44
C ARG A 50 -1.69 15.20 1.63
N VAL A 51 -2.97 14.89 1.76
CA VAL A 51 -4.01 15.86 1.40
C VAL A 51 -3.98 16.95 2.46
N GLY A 52 -3.80 18.20 2.05
CA GLY A 52 -4.00 19.31 2.98
C GLY A 52 -5.45 19.24 3.45
N LEU A 53 -5.68 18.94 4.73
CA LEU A 53 -6.94 19.25 5.40
C LEU A 53 -6.98 20.78 5.55
N GLY A 54 -7.21 21.48 4.44
CA GLY A 54 -7.57 22.88 4.45
C GLY A 54 -8.92 23.02 5.14
N ASP A 55 -9.03 24.05 5.96
CA ASP A 55 -10.09 24.39 6.92
C ASP A 55 -11.47 24.67 6.26
N GLY A 56 -12.03 23.70 5.53
CA GLY A 56 -13.12 23.94 4.57
C GLY A 56 -14.21 22.89 4.53
N LEU A 57 -14.43 22.11 5.61
CA LEU A 57 -15.62 21.27 5.73
C LEU A 57 -16.81 22.13 6.23
N ALA A 58 -17.18 23.16 5.46
CA ALA A 58 -18.42 23.89 5.68
C ALA A 58 -19.59 22.99 5.24
N SER A 59 -20.34 22.53 6.24
CA SER A 59 -21.56 21.76 6.14
C SER A 59 -22.54 22.37 5.13
N ASN A 60 -22.75 21.72 4.00
CA ASN A 60 -23.96 21.90 3.19
C ASN A 60 -24.73 20.58 3.13
N VAL A 61 -25.19 20.11 4.29
CA VAL A 61 -26.35 19.21 4.34
C VAL A 61 -27.58 20.09 4.13
N LYS A 62 -28.03 20.22 2.88
CA LYS A 62 -29.42 20.59 2.60
C LYS A 62 -30.27 19.37 2.95
N ARG A 63 -30.86 19.40 4.15
CA ARG A 63 -31.97 18.52 4.50
C ARG A 63 -33.23 19.17 3.91
N GLU A 64 -33.65 18.71 2.74
CA GLU A 64 -35.01 18.97 2.26
C GLU A 64 -35.95 18.07 3.07
N ASP A 65 -36.59 18.65 4.08
CA ASP A 65 -37.73 18.06 4.78
C ASP A 65 -38.93 18.94 4.42
N GLU A 66 -39.61 18.58 3.32
CA GLU A 66 -40.91 19.14 2.97
C GLU A 66 -41.96 18.38 3.78
N THR A 67 -42.37 18.92 4.92
CA THR A 67 -43.65 18.58 5.54
C THR A 67 -44.23 19.75 6.32
N ASN A 68 -45.46 20.13 5.93
CA ASN A 68 -46.49 20.96 6.60
C ASN A 68 -46.69 22.40 6.10
N GLY A 69 -47.92 22.62 5.63
CA GLY A 69 -48.54 23.91 5.32
C GLY A 69 -49.84 23.71 4.57
#